data_AF-A0A926XRR9-F1
#
_entry.id   AF-A0A926XRR9-F1
#
_cell.length_a   1.000
_cell.length_b   1.000
_cell.length_c   1.000
_cell.angle_alpha   90.00
_cell.angle_beta   90.00
_cell.angle_gamma   90.00
#
_symmetry.space_group_name_H-M   'P 1'
#
loop_
_entity.id
_entity.type
_entity.pdbx_description
1 polymer ?
#
loop_
_entity_poly.entity_id
_entity_poly.type
_entity_poly.pdbx_seq_one_letter_code
_entity_poly.pdbx_strand_id
1 'polypeptide(L)'
;MKLSYRGISYEQAAPATETTPAETGGKYRGCDWRFRNLKKPPVLQPTRNLVYRGVTYNRGEAAETNPTPITQQARRLFLNRQQEQRNRQQAMLNRSSAEVGLPLETL
;
A
#
# COMPACT_ATOMS: atom_id res chain seq x y z
N MET A 1 -21.81 15.13 -2.02
CA MET A 1 -21.24 15.47 -3.34
C MET A 1 -21.38 14.26 -4.25
N LYS A 2 -22.03 14.37 -5.42
CA LYS A 2 -22.12 13.29 -6.42
C LYS A 2 -20.92 13.40 -7.39
N LEU A 3 -20.37 12.27 -7.84
CA LEU A 3 -19.29 12.25 -8.83
C LEU A 3 -19.87 12.52 -10.22
N SER A 4 -19.29 13.49 -10.95
CA SER A 4 -19.69 13.82 -12.32
C SER A 4 -18.50 13.69 -13.26
N TYR A 5 -18.72 13.06 -14.42
CA TYR A 5 -17.73 12.99 -15.49
C TYR A 5 -18.42 13.29 -16.82
N ARG A 6 -17.84 14.22 -17.61
CA ARG A 6 -18.38 14.72 -18.90
C ARG A 6 -19.88 15.06 -18.87
N GLY A 7 -20.32 15.75 -17.81
CA GLY A 7 -21.72 16.20 -17.68
C GLY A 7 -22.71 15.11 -17.24
N ILE A 8 -22.28 13.86 -17.11
CA ILE A 8 -23.11 12.77 -16.60
C ILE A 8 -22.87 12.66 -15.10
N SER A 9 -23.95 12.74 -14.33
CA SER A 9 -23.93 12.51 -12.89
C SER A 9 -24.06 11.03 -12.61
N TYR A 10 -23.11 10.46 -11.87
CA TYR A 10 -23.14 9.06 -11.49
C TYR A 10 -23.84 8.89 -10.14
N GLU A 11 -24.77 7.96 -10.09
CA GLU A 11 -25.25 7.42 -8.82
C GLU A 11 -24.31 6.29 -8.39
N GLN A 12 -23.54 6.54 -7.34
CA GLN A 12 -22.61 5.55 -6.82
C GLN A 12 -23.39 4.51 -6.01
N ALA A 13 -23.84 3.45 -6.67
CA ALA A 13 -24.36 2.26 -6.01
C ALA A 13 -23.19 1.44 -5.43
N ALA A 14 -22.60 1.91 -4.33
CA ALA A 14 -21.60 1.14 -3.62
C ALA A 14 -22.29 -0.13 -3.07
N PRO A 15 -21.79 -1.35 -3.39
CA PRO A 15 -22.39 -2.56 -2.87
C PRO A 15 -22.27 -2.56 -1.33
N ALA A 16 -23.40 -2.49 -0.65
CA ALA A 16 -23.44 -2.57 0.80
C ALA A 16 -22.95 -3.96 1.23
N THR A 17 -21.76 -4.00 1.80
CA THR A 17 -21.18 -5.26 2.30
C THR A 17 -21.74 -5.52 3.69
N GLU A 18 -22.53 -6.59 3.83
CA GLU A 18 -23.11 -6.94 5.11
C GLU A 18 -22.04 -7.43 6.09
N THR A 19 -21.82 -6.66 7.16
CA THR A 19 -20.93 -7.02 8.28
C THR A 19 -21.75 -7.42 9.50
N THR A 20 -21.31 -8.42 10.24
CA THR A 20 -21.80 -8.68 11.60
C THR A 20 -20.89 -7.96 12.61
N PRO A 21 -21.46 -7.23 13.59
CA PRO A 21 -20.66 -6.72 14.69
C PRO A 21 -20.12 -7.90 15.49
N ALA A 22 -18.82 -7.90 15.78
CA ALA A 22 -18.29 -8.85 16.74
C ALA A 22 -18.88 -8.59 18.13
N GLU A 23 -19.15 -9.68 18.85
CA GLU A 23 -19.66 -9.65 20.22
C GLU A 23 -18.65 -9.01 21.18
N THR A 24 -17.35 -9.16 20.89
CA THR A 24 -16.26 -8.56 21.64
C THR A 24 -15.81 -7.23 21.03
N GLY A 25 -15.78 -6.18 21.83
CA GLY A 25 -15.19 -4.89 21.49
C GLY A 25 -14.93 -4.06 22.74
N GLY A 26 -14.13 -3.00 22.63
CA GLY A 26 -13.82 -2.13 23.75
C GLY A 26 -13.11 -0.85 23.34
N LYS A 27 -12.69 -0.07 24.34
CA LYS A 27 -11.85 1.13 24.15
C LYS A 27 -10.43 0.83 24.60
N TYR A 28 -9.45 1.13 23.74
CA TYR A 28 -8.03 1.11 24.09
C TYR A 28 -7.45 2.50 23.89
N ARG A 29 -6.89 3.11 24.95
CA ARG A 29 -6.36 4.49 24.95
C ARG A 29 -7.31 5.51 24.32
N GLY A 30 -8.60 5.41 24.64
CA GLY A 30 -9.64 6.29 24.10
C GLY A 30 -10.10 5.96 22.68
N CYS A 31 -9.43 5.05 21.96
CA CYS A 31 -9.84 4.60 20.62
C CYS A 31 -10.71 3.35 20.71
N ASP A 32 -11.82 3.31 19.98
CA ASP A 32 -12.65 2.11 19.87
C ASP A 32 -11.95 1.07 19.00
N TRP A 33 -11.81 -0.15 19.52
CA TRP A 33 -11.41 -1.31 18.74
C TRP A 33 -12.58 -2.29 18.67
N ARG A 34 -12.93 -2.71 17.46
CA ARG A 34 -14.01 -3.66 17.18
C ARG A 34 -13.64 -4.52 15.99
N PHE A 35 -13.90 -5.81 16.07
CA PHE A 35 -13.84 -6.66 14.88
C PHE A 35 -15.16 -6.56 14.11
N ARG A 36 -15.07 -6.44 12.78
CA ARG A 36 -16.21 -6.48 11.86
C ARG A 36 -15.99 -7.66 10.92
N ASN A 37 -16.66 -8.76 11.21
CA ASN A 37 -16.59 -9.94 10.36
C ASN A 37 -17.57 -9.78 9.20
N LEU A 38 -17.15 -10.21 8.00
CA LEU A 38 -18.04 -10.28 6.86
C LEU A 38 -19.05 -11.39 7.09
N LYS A 39 -20.34 -11.14 6.81
CA LYS A 39 -21.36 -12.20 6.91
C LYS A 39 -21.09 -13.35 5.95
N LYS A 40 -20.58 -13.03 4.76
CA LYS A 40 -20.16 -14.01 3.76
C LYS A 40 -18.64 -14.09 3.83
N PRO A 41 -18.05 -15.23 4.23
CA PRO A 41 -16.61 -15.37 4.21
C PRO A 41 -16.11 -15.17 2.77
N PRO A 42 -14.98 -14.47 2.58
CA PRO A 42 -14.43 -14.29 1.25
C PRO A 42 -14.04 -15.66 0.68
N VAL A 43 -14.52 -15.96 -0.53
CA VAL A 43 -14.14 -17.18 -1.24
C VAL A 43 -12.69 -17.01 -1.71
N LEU A 44 -11.77 -17.73 -1.06
CA LEU A 44 -10.38 -17.75 -1.46
C LEU A 44 -10.27 -18.41 -2.85
N GLN A 45 -9.50 -17.78 -3.74
CA GLN A 45 -9.26 -18.35 -5.06
C GLN A 45 -8.23 -19.48 -4.96
N PRO A 46 -8.42 -20.60 -5.68
CA PRO A 46 -7.48 -21.70 -5.68
C PRO A 46 -6.15 -21.28 -6.32
N THR A 47 -5.04 -21.74 -5.74
CA THR A 47 -3.68 -21.49 -6.27
C THR A 47 -3.40 -22.27 -7.56
N ARG A 48 -4.15 -23.35 -7.81
CA ARG A 48 -3.97 -24.19 -9.00
C ARG A 48 -4.77 -23.63 -10.19
N ASN A 49 -4.14 -23.59 -11.35
CA ASN A 49 -4.80 -23.29 -12.62
C ASN A 49 -5.93 -24.29 -12.89
N LEU A 50 -7.15 -23.79 -13.05
CA LEU A 50 -8.29 -24.61 -13.46
C LEU A 50 -8.24 -24.80 -14.98
N VAL A 51 -8.76 -25.91 -15.51
CA VAL A 51 -8.78 -26.15 -16.96
C VAL A 51 -10.23 -26.18 -17.44
N TYR A 52 -10.56 -25.33 -18.42
CA TYR A 52 -11.85 -25.34 -19.09
C TYR A 52 -11.65 -25.55 -20.59
N ARG A 53 -12.22 -26.63 -21.14
CA ARG A 53 -12.09 -27.02 -22.57
C ARG A 53 -10.65 -27.01 -23.08
N GLY A 54 -9.70 -27.50 -22.28
CA GLY A 54 -8.28 -27.56 -22.63
C GLY A 54 -7.50 -26.26 -22.44
N VAL A 55 -8.15 -25.16 -22.06
CA VAL A 55 -7.48 -23.88 -21.77
C VAL A 55 -7.36 -23.71 -20.26
N THR A 56 -6.15 -23.41 -19.78
CA THR A 56 -5.91 -23.08 -18.36
C THR A 56 -6.44 -21.68 -18.06
N TYR A 57 -7.28 -21.59 -17.03
CA TYR A 57 -7.86 -20.36 -16.52
C TYR A 57 -7.38 -20.11 -15.09
N ASN A 58 -6.86 -18.91 -14.85
CA ASN A 58 -6.55 -18.42 -13.51
C ASN A 58 -7.15 -17.01 -13.37
N ARG A 59 -7.98 -16.81 -12.33
CA ARG A 59 -8.70 -15.55 -12.07
C ARG A 59 -7.94 -14.63 -11.10
N GLY A 60 -6.90 -15.14 -10.48
CA GLY A 60 -6.06 -14.40 -9.56
C GLY A 60 -4.65 -14.39 -10.12
N GLU A 61 -4.19 -13.22 -10.56
CA GLU A 61 -2.76 -12.96 -10.54
C GLU A 61 -2.35 -13.02 -9.06
N ALA A 62 -2.00 -14.22 -8.59
CA ALA A 62 -1.06 -14.32 -7.49
C ALA A 62 0.18 -13.65 -8.04
N ALA A 63 0.37 -12.37 -7.68
CA ALA A 63 1.61 -11.68 -7.98
C ALA A 63 2.71 -12.62 -7.55
N GLU A 64 3.45 -13.16 -8.53
CA GLU A 64 4.59 -14.00 -8.26
C GLU A 64 5.57 -13.11 -7.51
N THR A 65 5.50 -13.13 -6.19
CA THR A 65 6.57 -12.62 -5.34
C THR A 65 7.68 -13.64 -5.48
N ASN A 66 8.33 -13.66 -6.64
CA ASN A 66 9.63 -14.28 -6.78
C ASN A 66 10.45 -13.75 -5.61
N PRO A 67 10.77 -14.59 -4.61
CA PRO A 67 11.44 -14.11 -3.43
C PRO A 67 12.78 -13.57 -3.91
N THR A 68 12.92 -12.24 -3.90
CA THR A 68 14.20 -11.62 -4.23
C THR A 68 15.22 -12.25 -3.28
N PRO A 69 16.33 -12.80 -3.80
CA PRO A 69 17.29 -13.48 -2.95
C PRO A 69 17.71 -12.53 -1.83
N ILE A 70 17.84 -13.04 -0.61
CA ILE A 70 18.07 -12.24 0.61
C ILE A 70 19.25 -11.27 0.42
N THR A 71 20.25 -11.66 -0.36
CA THR A 71 21.40 -10.83 -0.76
C THR A 71 21.00 -9.56 -1.53
N GLN A 72 20.05 -9.65 -2.47
CA GLN A 72 19.54 -8.49 -3.21
C GLN A 72 18.71 -7.57 -2.32
N GLN A 73 17.92 -8.13 -1.40
CA GLN A 73 17.15 -7.33 -0.43
C GLN A 73 18.08 -6.55 0.50
N ALA A 74 19.10 -7.21 1.07
CA ALA A 74 20.11 -6.58 1.91
C ALA A 74 20.85 -5.47 1.17
N ARG A 75 21.24 -5.72 -0.09
CA ARG A 75 21.88 -4.71 -0.97
C ARG A 75 20.98 -3.49 -1.16
N ARG A 76 19.68 -3.68 -1.43
CA ARG A 76 18.73 -2.57 -1.60
C ARG A 76 18.58 -1.74 -0.33
N LEU A 77 18.44 -2.37 0.84
CA LEU A 77 18.33 -1.68 2.11
C LEU A 77 19.59 -0.85 2.43
N PHE A 78 20.77 -1.41 2.14
CA PHE A 78 22.03 -0.70 2.30
C PHE A 78 22.10 0.56 1.42
N LEU A 79 21.77 0.44 0.13
CA LEU A 79 21.77 1.56 -0.81
C LEU A 79 20.77 2.66 -0.40
N ASN A 80 19.55 2.27 -0.01
CA ASN A 80 18.53 3.22 0.47
C ASN A 80 19.03 3.98 1.71
N ARG A 81 19.61 3.28 2.68
CA ARG A 81 20.16 3.90 3.88
C ARG A 81 21.31 4.85 3.54
N GLN A 82 22.18 4.49 2.60
CA GLN A 82 23.28 5.35 2.17
C GLN A 82 22.76 6.62 1.49
N GLN A 83 21.75 6.52 0.64
CA GLN A 83 21.08 7.67 0.02
C GLN A 83 20.45 8.58 1.07
N GLU A 84 19.71 8.03 2.04
CA GLU A 84 19.13 8.80 3.13
C GLU A 84 20.18 9.56 3.94
N GLN A 85 21.30 8.90 4.28
CA GLN A 85 22.40 9.54 5.01
C GLN A 85 23.02 10.69 4.21
N ARG A 86 23.27 10.49 2.90
CA ARG A 86 23.80 11.53 2.02
C ARG A 86 22.84 12.70 1.89
N ASN A 87 21.55 12.43 1.68
CA ASN A 87 20.52 13.46 1.56
C ASN A 87 20.40 14.28 2.85
N ARG A 88 20.49 13.63 4.03
CA ARG A 88 20.50 14.33 5.33
C ARG A 88 21.74 15.21 5.48
N GLN A 89 22.92 14.68 5.17
CA GLN A 89 24.17 15.42 5.25
C GLN A 89 24.15 16.64 4.33
N GLN A 90 23.73 16.45 3.07
CA GLN A 90 23.60 17.53 2.10
C GLN A 90 22.58 18.58 2.55
N ALA A 91 21.42 18.16 3.07
CA ALA A 91 20.42 19.10 3.59
C ALA A 91 20.93 19.91 4.79
N MET A 92 21.68 19.28 5.71
CA MET A 92 22.30 19.96 6.85
C MET A 92 23.36 20.97 6.40
N LEU A 93 24.21 20.58 5.45
CA LEU A 93 25.21 21.47 4.85
C LEU A 93 24.55 22.66 4.16
N ASN A 94 23.51 22.42 3.36
CA ASN A 94 22.78 23.48 2.66
C ASN A 94 22.11 24.47 3.63
N ARG A 95 21.65 24.00 4.79
CA ARG A 95 21.11 24.89 5.84
C ARG A 95 22.21 25.75 6.46
N SER A 96 23.33 25.14 6.83
CA SER A 96 24.48 25.86 7.39
C SER A 96 25.08 26.86 6.41
N SER A 97 25.17 26.51 5.12
CA SER A 97 25.66 27.42 4.09
C SER A 97 24.74 28.63 3.92
N ALA A 98 23.42 28.42 3.99
CA ALA A 98 22.44 29.50 3.96
C ALA A 98 22.55 30.45 5.16
N GLU A 99 22.85 29.94 6.36
CA GLU A 99 23.10 30.76 7.55
C GLU A 99 24.36 31.64 7.43
N VAL A 100 25.39 31.14 6.76
CA VAL A 100 26.67 31.87 6.53
C VAL A 100 26.59 32.78 5.28
N GLY A 101 25.46 32.78 4.56
CA GLY A 101 25.27 33.62 3.36
C GLY A 101 26.04 33.14 2.13
N LEU A 102 26.48 31.88 2.11
CA LEU A 102 27.13 31.28 0.94
C LEU A 102 26.07 30.90 -0.11
N PRO A 103 26.23 31.31 -1.39
CA PRO A 103 25.29 30.95 -2.44
C PRO A 103 25.31 29.44 -2.69
N LEU A 104 24.14 28.83 -2.80
CA LEU A 104 24.01 27.43 -3.23
C LEU A 104 24.33 27.36 -4.72
N GLU A 105 25.52 26.90 -5.10
CA GLU A 105 25.83 26.60 -6.49
C GLU A 105 24.97 25.41 -6.94
N THR A 106 23.95 25.70 -7.75
CA THR A 106 23.14 24.70 -8.43
C THR A 106 23.91 24.18 -9.63
N LEU A 107 24.52 23.00 -9.50
CA LEU A 107 25.00 22.18 -10.62
C LEU A 107 23.90 21.26 -11.13
#